data_AF-E3P9G2-F1
#
_entry.id   AF-E3P9G2-F1
#
_cell.length_a   1.000
_cell.length_b   1.000
_cell.length_c   1.000
_cell.angle_alpha   90.00
_cell.angle_beta   90.00
_cell.angle_gamma   90.00
#
_symmetry.space_group_name_H-M   'P 1'
#
loop_
_entity.id
_entity.type
_entity.pdbx_description
1 polymer ?
#
loop_
_entity_poly.entity_id
_entity_poly.type
_entity_poly.pdbx_seq_one_letter_code
_entity_poly.pdbx_strand_id
1 'polypeptide(L)'
;KGVIAGFENASLDRSVVAVVFTGTGPYAFCTGGNTKEYSEYYSMRSDEYGQYMELFNHMVDSILACKKPVICRVNGMRVAGGQEIGMACDIALASDLAI
;
A
#
# COMPACT_ATOMS: atom_id res chain seq x y z
N LYS A 1 1.15 -1.42 -9.31
CA LYS A 1 0.43 -0.82 -10.47
C LYS A 1 -1.09 -0.79 -10.27
N GLY A 2 -1.76 -1.90 -9.93
CA GLY A 2 -3.22 -1.90 -9.72
C GLY A 2 -3.71 -0.96 -8.61
N VAL A 3 -2.92 -0.78 -7.54
CA VAL A 3 -3.24 0.16 -6.45
C VAL A 3 -3.33 1.60 -6.95
N ILE A 4 -2.30 2.10 -7.65
CA ILE A 4 -2.26 3.46 -8.22
C ILE A 4 -3.52 3.74 -9.07
N ALA A 5 -3.77 2.88 -10.06
CA ALA A 5 -4.93 3.04 -10.93
C ALA A 5 -6.26 2.96 -10.16
N GLY A 6 -6.34 2.11 -9.13
CA GLY A 6 -7.52 2.01 -8.27
C GLY A 6 -7.84 3.31 -7.53
N PHE A 7 -6.83 3.96 -6.95
CA PHE A 7 -6.99 5.22 -6.23
C PHE A 7 -7.27 6.40 -7.17
N GLU A 8 -6.64 6.45 -8.33
CA GLU A 8 -6.93 7.46 -9.36
C GLU A 8 -8.38 7.34 -9.86
N ASN A 9 -8.82 6.12 -10.18
CA ASN A 9 -10.19 5.86 -10.62
C ASN A 9 -11.21 6.21 -9.53
N ALA A 10 -10.98 5.76 -8.29
CA ALA A 10 -11.85 6.09 -7.16
C ALA A 10 -11.95 7.60 -6.92
N SER A 11 -10.85 8.33 -7.10
CA SER A 11 -10.82 9.79 -6.96
C SER A 11 -11.67 10.53 -8.00
N LEU A 12 -11.80 9.96 -9.21
CA LEU A 12 -12.53 10.56 -10.32
C LEU A 12 -13.99 10.10 -10.41
N ASP A 13 -14.32 8.94 -9.85
CA ASP A 13 -15.66 8.40 -9.83
C ASP A 13 -16.55 9.15 -8.81
N ARG A 14 -17.67 9.70 -9.29
CA ARG A 14 -18.64 10.41 -8.45
C ARG A 14 -19.53 9.47 -7.63
N SER A 15 -19.68 8.21 -8.06
CA SER A 15 -20.44 7.18 -7.35
C SER A 15 -19.68 6.64 -6.13
N VAL A 16 -18.34 6.75 -6.14
CA VAL A 16 -17.48 6.37 -5.02
C VAL A 16 -17.46 7.49 -3.98
N VAL A 17 -17.77 7.15 -2.73
CA VAL A 17 -17.79 8.09 -1.60
C VAL A 17 -16.66 7.86 -0.58
N ALA A 18 -16.05 6.68 -0.59
CA ALA A 18 -14.92 6.31 0.25
C ALA A 18 -14.20 5.09 -0.36
N VAL A 19 -12.96 4.84 0.06
CA VAL A 19 -12.16 3.66 -0.31
C VAL A 19 -11.84 2.86 0.93
N VAL A 20 -12.05 1.54 0.87
CA VAL A 20 -11.55 0.61 1.90
C VAL A 20 -10.37 -0.15 1.33
N PHE A 21 -9.19 0.04 1.93
CA PHE A 21 -7.95 -0.61 1.52
C PHE A 21 -7.59 -1.71 2.51
N THR A 22 -7.31 -2.92 2.02
CA THR A 22 -7.10 -4.13 2.83
C THR A 22 -6.20 -5.12 2.12
N GLY A 23 -5.51 -5.96 2.90
CA GLY A 23 -4.87 -7.17 2.39
C GLY A 23 -5.88 -8.30 2.17
N THR A 24 -5.47 -9.29 1.36
CA THR A 24 -6.20 -10.54 1.16
C THR A 24 -5.82 -11.58 2.22
N GLY A 25 -6.76 -12.46 2.57
CA GLY A 25 -6.52 -13.52 3.56
C GLY A 25 -6.55 -13.01 5.02
N PRO A 26 -6.28 -13.89 5.99
CA PRO A 26 -6.52 -13.58 7.40
C PRO A 26 -5.28 -13.18 8.21
N TYR A 27 -4.07 -13.29 7.65
CA TYR A 27 -2.83 -13.22 8.45
C TYR A 27 -2.06 -11.91 8.33
N ALA A 28 -2.13 -11.27 7.17
CA ALA A 28 -1.38 -10.05 6.89
C ALA A 28 -2.22 -9.07 6.08
N PHE A 29 -2.13 -7.80 6.46
CA PHE A 29 -2.48 -6.71 5.56
C PHE A 29 -1.39 -6.59 4.48
N CYS A 30 -0.14 -6.45 4.91
CA CYS A 30 1.03 -6.40 4.04
C CYS A 30 2.29 -6.66 4.87
N THR A 31 3.09 -7.65 4.45
CA THR A 31 4.34 -8.01 5.12
C THR A 31 5.53 -7.14 4.71
N GLY A 32 5.28 -6.11 3.90
CA GLY A 32 6.31 -5.25 3.34
C GLY A 32 6.96 -5.82 2.07
N GLY A 33 8.14 -5.28 1.76
CA GLY A 33 8.91 -5.64 0.59
C GLY A 33 9.44 -7.08 0.61
N ASN A 34 9.71 -7.63 -0.57
CA ASN A 34 10.34 -8.93 -0.71
C ASN A 34 11.85 -8.81 -0.43
N THR A 35 12.25 -9.05 0.82
CA THR A 35 13.65 -8.91 1.25
C THR A 35 14.61 -9.86 0.55
N LYS A 36 14.14 -11.04 0.11
CA LYS A 36 14.95 -11.98 -0.68
C LYS A 36 15.26 -11.42 -2.06
N GLU A 37 14.27 -10.84 -2.73
CA GLU A 37 14.47 -10.14 -4.00
C GLU A 37 15.39 -8.94 -3.83
N TYR A 38 15.26 -8.22 -2.72
CA TYR A 38 16.17 -7.09 -2.41
C TYR A 38 17.62 -7.55 -2.31
N SER A 39 17.88 -8.65 -1.59
CA SER A 39 19.25 -9.15 -1.40
C SER A 39 19.83 -9.84 -2.62
N GLU A 40 19.03 -10.60 -3.38
CA GLU A 40 19.52 -11.45 -4.48
C GLU A 40 19.50 -10.74 -5.84
N TYR A 41 18.58 -9.78 -6.04
CA TYR A 41 18.40 -9.12 -7.33
C TYR A 41 18.86 -7.65 -7.30
N TYR A 42 18.25 -6.85 -6.41
CA TYR A 42 18.42 -5.39 -6.40
C TYR A 42 19.74 -4.92 -5.80
N SER A 43 20.35 -5.70 -4.89
CA SER A 43 21.66 -5.40 -4.29
C SER A 43 22.78 -5.18 -5.32
N MET A 44 22.64 -5.79 -6.51
CA MET A 44 23.59 -5.70 -7.62
C MET A 44 23.09 -4.81 -8.76
N ARG A 45 21.91 -4.18 -8.61
CA ARG A 45 21.18 -3.44 -9.66
C ARG A 45 20.56 -2.17 -9.08
N SER A 46 21.40 -1.22 -8.68
CA SER A 46 20.98 0.02 -8.02
C SER A 46 19.97 0.83 -8.83
N ASP A 47 20.13 0.90 -10.15
CA ASP A 47 19.27 1.71 -11.01
C ASP A 47 17.86 1.11 -11.09
N GLU A 48 17.76 -0.22 -11.22
CA GLU A 48 16.48 -0.93 -11.21
C GLU A 48 15.81 -0.84 -9.83
N TYR A 49 16.60 -0.86 -8.75
CA TYR A 49 16.07 -0.63 -7.40
C TYR A 49 15.49 0.78 -7.26
N GLY A 50 16.15 1.79 -7.82
CA GLY A 50 15.63 3.15 -7.88
C GLY A 50 14.28 3.22 -8.57
N GLN A 51 14.14 2.58 -9.75
CA GLN A 51 12.87 2.52 -10.48
C GLN A 51 11.77 1.77 -9.71
N TYR A 52 12.13 0.69 -9.01
CA TYR A 52 11.22 -0.04 -8.14
C TYR A 52 10.71 0.87 -6.99
N MET A 53 11.62 1.60 -6.34
CA MET A 53 11.27 2.51 -5.25
C MET A 53 10.44 3.70 -5.74
N GLU A 54 10.69 4.21 -6.95
CA GLU A 54 9.86 5.24 -7.57
C GLU A 54 8.42 4.74 -7.77
N LEU A 55 8.24 3.51 -8.26
CA LEU A 55 6.92 2.91 -8.39
C LEU A 55 6.23 2.72 -7.02
N PHE A 56 6.97 2.36 -5.99
CA PHE A 56 6.45 2.26 -4.62
C PHE A 56 6.03 3.63 -4.08
N ASN A 57 6.84 4.67 -4.25
CA ASN A 57 6.51 6.03 -3.84
C ASN A 57 5.26 6.55 -4.55
N HIS A 58 5.13 6.34 -5.87
CA HIS A 58 3.91 6.69 -6.58
C HIS A 58 2.66 5.96 -6.06
N MET A 59 2.83 4.72 -5.56
CA MET A 59 1.72 4.03 -4.89
C MET A 59 1.35 4.71 -3.58
N VAL A 60 2.32 5.08 -2.74
CA VAL A 60 2.08 5.84 -1.50
C VAL A 60 1.40 7.18 -1.81
N ASP A 61 1.91 7.93 -2.78
CA ASP A 61 1.37 9.23 -3.21
C ASP A 61 -0.06 9.10 -3.73
N SER A 62 -0.38 8.05 -4.48
CA SER A 62 -1.75 7.83 -4.98
C SER A 62 -2.76 7.60 -3.84
N ILE A 63 -2.33 6.98 -2.73
CA ILE A 63 -3.16 6.78 -1.54
C ILE A 63 -3.33 8.12 -0.82
N LEU A 64 -2.23 8.84 -0.57
CA LEU A 64 -2.22 10.14 0.11
C LEU A 64 -3.04 11.21 -0.64
N ALA A 65 -2.95 11.23 -1.96
CA ALA A 65 -3.61 12.21 -2.81
C ALA A 65 -5.06 11.82 -3.18
N CYS A 66 -5.56 10.69 -2.67
CA CYS A 66 -6.91 10.23 -2.95
C CYS A 66 -7.94 11.30 -2.57
N LYS A 67 -8.85 11.61 -3.50
CA LYS A 67 -9.89 12.65 -3.28
C LYS A 67 -11.08 12.16 -2.47
N LYS A 68 -11.01 10.94 -1.93
CA LYS A 68 -12.05 10.26 -1.16
C LYS A 68 -11.44 9.79 0.15
N PRO A 69 -12.21 9.78 1.25
CA PRO A 69 -11.74 9.20 2.51
C PRO A 69 -11.26 7.76 2.33
N VAL A 70 -10.06 7.47 2.81
CA VAL A 70 -9.40 6.17 2.71
C VAL A 70 -9.32 5.52 4.08
N ILE A 71 -10.02 4.38 4.21
CA ILE A 71 -10.03 3.55 5.41
C ILE A 71 -9.11 2.37 5.19
N CYS A 72 -8.01 2.31 5.96
CA CYS A 72 -7.15 1.13 6.02
C CYS A 72 -7.78 0.09 6.95
N ARG A 73 -8.34 -0.97 6.39
CA ARG A 73 -8.83 -2.13 7.16
C ARG A 73 -7.68 -3.10 7.37
N VAL A 74 -7.09 -3.09 8.56
CA VAL A 74 -5.92 -3.90 8.91
C VAL A 74 -6.39 -5.28 9.40
N ASN A 75 -6.30 -6.26 8.49
CA ASN A 75 -6.75 -7.64 8.69
C ASN A 75 -5.68 -8.57 9.31
N GLY A 76 -4.48 -8.07 9.60
CA GLY A 76 -3.37 -8.84 10.13
C GLY A 76 -2.07 -8.03 10.12
N MET A 77 -0.92 -8.70 10.12
CA MET A 77 0.40 -8.06 10.14
C MET A 77 0.55 -6.91 9.14
N ARG A 78 1.15 -5.82 9.61
CA ARG A 78 1.41 -4.61 8.80
C ARG A 78 2.82 -4.09 9.04
N VAL A 79 3.75 -4.44 8.14
CA VAL A 79 5.20 -4.31 8.40
C VAL A 79 5.91 -3.52 7.30
N ALA A 80 6.86 -2.65 7.68
CA ALA A 80 7.73 -1.89 6.78
C ALA A 80 6.95 -1.15 5.67
N GLY A 81 7.14 -1.49 4.40
CA GLY A 81 6.36 -0.90 3.29
C GLY A 81 4.84 -1.05 3.44
N GLY A 82 4.38 -2.10 4.12
CA GLY A 82 2.98 -2.27 4.52
C GLY A 82 2.52 -1.23 5.55
N GLN A 83 3.40 -0.84 6.46
CA GLN A 83 3.14 0.26 7.40
C GLN A 83 3.06 1.59 6.65
N GLU A 84 3.97 1.85 5.72
CA GLU A 84 3.99 3.09 4.91
C GLU A 84 2.70 3.28 4.11
N ILE A 85 2.27 2.28 3.32
CA ILE A 85 1.04 2.39 2.52
C ILE A 85 -0.22 2.49 3.37
N GLY A 86 -0.24 1.91 4.57
CA GLY A 86 -1.37 2.07 5.47
C GLY A 86 -1.37 3.42 6.21
N MET A 87 -0.19 4.07 6.39
CA MET A 87 -0.08 5.38 7.05
C MET A 87 -0.45 6.50 6.09
N ALA A 88 -0.36 6.22 4.79
CA ALA A 88 -0.91 7.07 3.75
C ALA A 88 -2.44 7.15 3.77
N CYS A 89 -3.14 6.23 4.45
CA CYS A 89 -4.60 6.27 4.58
C CYS A 89 -5.02 7.26 5.69
N ASP A 90 -6.25 7.80 5.59
CA ASP A 90 -6.77 8.78 6.56
C ASP A 90 -7.03 8.18 7.95
N ILE A 91 -7.54 6.95 7.99
CA ILE A 91 -7.82 6.23 9.23
C ILE A 91 -7.51 4.75 9.09
N ALA A 92 -7.00 4.14 10.16
CA ALA A 92 -6.80 2.71 10.25
C ALA A 92 -7.77 2.09 11.25
N LEU A 93 -8.45 1.02 10.83
CA LEU A 93 -9.24 0.15 11.70
C LEU A 93 -8.56 -1.21 11.74
N ALA A 94 -8.00 -1.54 12.90
CA ALA A 94 -7.28 -2.79 13.09
C ALA A 94 -8.14 -3.86 13.74
N SER A 95 -7.99 -5.09 13.28
CA SER A 95 -8.43 -6.26 14.02
C SER A 95 -7.67 -6.35 15.34
N ASP A 96 -8.33 -6.81 16.41
CA ASP A 96 -7.67 -7.14 17.69
C ASP A 96 -6.56 -8.20 17.53
N LEU A 97 -6.56 -8.94 16.42
CA LEU A 97 -5.56 -9.94 16.07
C LEU A 97 -4.48 -9.42 15.11
N ALA A 98 -4.54 -8.15 14.72
CA ALA A 98 -3.47 -7.53 13.93
C ALA A 98 -2.25 -7.27 14.81
N ILE A 99 -1.06 -7.49 14.24
CA ILE A 99 0.25 -7.34 14.90
C ILE A 99 1.07 -6.30 14.15
#